data_AF-A0A2A5M011-F1
#
_entry.id   AF-A0A2A5M011-F1
#
_cell.length_a   1.000
_cell.length_b   1.000
_cell.length_c   1.000
_cell.angle_alpha   90.00
_cell.angle_beta   90.00
_cell.angle_gamma   90.00
#
_symmetry.space_group_name_H-M   'P 1'
#
loop_
_entity.id
_entity.type
_entity.pdbx_description
1 polymer ?
#
loop_
_entity_poly.entity_id
_entity_poly.type
_entity_poly.pdbx_seq_one_letter_code
_entity_poly.pdbx_strand_id
1 'polypeptide(L)' 'MKFADVKSETLNLRVSPTFKRALKEAADNEQRSMVNMLEVLLSDYCDRKGIELTDLQAIPPADKRARTGQRTHAEASV' A
#
# COMPACT_ATOMS: atom_id res chain seq x y z
N MET A 1 -0.94 12.48 -10.11
CA MET A 1 -1.52 11.70 -8.97
C MET A 1 -0.68 11.82 -7.69
N LYS A 2 -1.22 11.65 -6.46
CA LYS A 2 -0.42 11.62 -5.20
C LYS A 2 -0.82 10.41 -4.32
N PHE A 3 0.11 9.49 -4.09
CA PHE A 3 -0.04 8.37 -3.17
C PHE A 3 0.23 8.85 -1.73
N ALA A 4 -0.79 9.45 -1.10
CA ALA A 4 -0.68 10.05 0.23
C ALA A 4 -1.03 9.06 1.38
N ASP A 5 -1.38 7.82 1.06
CA ASP A 5 -1.78 6.82 2.03
C ASP A 5 -0.58 6.22 2.78
N VAL A 6 -0.84 5.72 3.99
CA VAL A 6 0.17 5.00 4.78
C VAL A 6 0.58 3.74 4.02
N LYS A 7 1.86 3.60 3.70
CA LYS A 7 2.43 2.44 2.98
C LYS A 7 2.19 1.16 3.79
N SER A 8 1.09 0.48 3.51
CA SER A 8 0.60 -0.69 4.26
C SER A 8 0.80 -2.01 3.51
N GLU A 9 0.97 -1.96 2.19
CA GLU A 9 1.23 -3.11 1.33
C GLU A 9 2.71 -3.22 0.94
N THR A 10 3.24 -4.44 0.96
CA THR A 10 4.65 -4.72 0.58
C THR A 10 4.74 -5.23 -0.85
N LEU A 11 5.39 -4.46 -1.72
CA LEU A 11 5.66 -4.85 -3.11
C LEU A 11 7.01 -5.56 -3.24
N ASN A 12 7.01 -6.88 -3.45
CA ASN A 12 8.23 -7.66 -3.71
C ASN A 12 8.47 -7.79 -5.21
N LEU A 13 9.47 -7.07 -5.75
CA LEU A 13 9.79 -7.08 -7.18
C LEU A 13 11.15 -7.73 -7.46
N ARG A 14 11.19 -8.63 -8.45
CA ARG A 14 12.45 -9.12 -9.03
C ARG A 14 12.79 -8.26 -10.25
N VAL A 15 13.91 -7.55 -10.18
CA VAL A 15 14.40 -6.66 -11.25
C VAL A 15 15.81 -7.03 -11.67
N SER A 16 16.20 -6.59 -12.86
CA SER A 16 17.60 -6.69 -13.28
C SER A 16 18.49 -5.78 -12.42
N PRO A 17 19.79 -6.13 -12.23
CA PRO A 17 20.73 -5.28 -11.51
C PRO A 17 20.85 -3.88 -12.13
N THR A 18 20.79 -3.79 -13.47
CA THR A 18 20.85 -2.53 -14.21
C THR A 18 19.66 -1.63 -13.88
N PHE A 19 18.44 -2.18 -13.84
CA PHE A 19 17.25 -1.42 -13.46
C PHE A 19 17.36 -0.90 -12.04
N LYS A 20 17.82 -1.74 -11.09
CA LYS A 20 18.02 -1.31 -9.69
C LYS A 20 19.00 -0.13 -9.58
N ARG A 21 20.09 -0.14 -10.36
CA ARG A 21 21.06 0.95 -10.38
C ARG A 21 20.46 2.25 -10.92
N ALA A 22 19.81 2.18 -12.08
CA ALA A 22 19.17 3.35 -12.68
C ALA A 22 18.09 3.95 -11.76
N LEU A 23 17.26 3.10 -11.14
CA LEU A 23 16.24 3.54 -10.19
C LEU A 23 16.88 4.22 -8.96
N LYS A 24 17.99 3.67 -8.46
CA LYS A 24 18.72 4.25 -7.34
C LYS A 24 19.29 5.63 -7.70
N GLU A 25 19.95 5.77 -8.84
CA GLU A 25 20.51 7.04 -9.29
C GLU A 25 19.43 8.11 -9.47
N ALA A 26 18.28 7.74 -10.04
CA ALA A 26 17.14 8.65 -10.16
C ALA A 26 16.57 9.08 -8.79
N ALA A 27 16.45 8.12 -7.86
CA ALA A 27 15.96 8.39 -6.51
C ALA A 27 16.93 9.28 -5.71
N ASP A 28 18.24 9.03 -5.82
CA ASP A 28 19.29 9.82 -5.17
C ASP A 28 19.30 11.26 -5.71
N ASN A 29 19.09 11.45 -7.03
CA ASN A 29 19.01 12.76 -7.67
C ASN A 29 17.84 13.62 -7.15
N GLU A 30 16.71 12.99 -6.80
CA GLU A 30 15.54 13.68 -6.24
C GLU A 30 15.48 13.68 -4.71
N GLN A 31 16.51 13.15 -4.03
CA GLN A 31 16.56 12.98 -2.57
C GLN A 31 15.37 12.21 -2.00
N ARG A 32 14.92 11.15 -2.70
CA ARG A 32 13.78 10.32 -2.33
C ARG A 32 14.20 8.87 -2.19
N SER A 33 13.42 8.08 -1.47
CA SER A 33 13.63 6.62 -1.47
C SER A 33 13.28 6.02 -2.84
N MET A 34 13.92 4.91 -3.20
CA MET A 34 13.63 4.19 -4.46
C MET A 34 12.14 3.84 -4.63
N VAL A 35 11.45 3.56 -3.52
CA VAL A 35 10.00 3.29 -3.53
C VAL A 35 9.22 4.54 -3.92
N ASN A 36 9.54 5.70 -3.32
CA ASN A 36 8.89 6.95 -3.64
C ASN A 36 9.20 7.42 -5.07
N MET A 37 10.38 7.10 -5.59
CA MET A 37 10.72 7.35 -6.99
C MET A 37 9.83 6.53 -7.92
N LEU A 38 9.56 5.26 -7.58
CA LEU A 38 8.66 4.41 -8.36
C LEU A 38 7.24 4.98 -8.43
N GLU A 39 6.74 5.53 -7.32
CA GLU A 39 5.43 6.20 -7.25
C GLU A 39 5.37 7.44 -8.17
N VAL A 40 6.44 8.24 -8.23
CA VAL A 40 6.54 9.40 -9.14
C VAL A 40 6.54 8.95 -10.59
N LEU A 41 7.38 7.97 -10.93
CA LEU A 41 7.46 7.41 -12.30
C LEU A 41 6.13 6.82 -12.75
N LEU A 42 5.43 6.12 -11.86
CA LEU A 42 4.12 5.54 -12.16
C LEU A 42 3.06 6.63 -12.32
N SER A 43 3.07 7.66 -11.46
CA SER A 43 2.15 8.80 -11.58
C SER A 43 2.33 9.51 -12.92
N ASP A 44 3.57 9.85 -13.28
CA ASP A 44 3.89 10.52 -14.56
C ASP A 44 3.53 9.64 -15.76
N TYR A 45 3.76 8.33 -15.69
CA TYR A 45 3.34 7.40 -16.74
C TYR A 45 1.81 7.39 -16.92
N CYS A 46 1.05 7.31 -15.83
CA CYS A 46 -0.41 7.34 -15.87
C CYS A 46 -0.94 8.68 -16.40
N ASP A 47 -0.41 9.79 -15.88
CA ASP A 47 -0.78 11.15 -16.28
C ASP A 47 -0.53 11.36 -17.80
N ARG A 48 0.59 10.86 -18.34
CA ARG A 48 0.92 10.92 -19.79
C ARG A 48 0.05 10.02 -20.65
N LYS A 49 -0.38 8.88 -20.14
CA LYS A 49 -1.18 7.90 -20.87
C LYS A 49 -2.69 8.12 -20.71
N GLY A 50 -3.11 9.04 -19.84
CA GLY A 50 -4.52 9.25 -19.49
C GLY A 50 -5.12 8.03 -18.77
N ILE A 51 -4.31 7.28 -18.03
CA ILE A 51 -4.78 6.13 -17.25
C ILE A 51 -5.31 6.67 -15.92
N GLU A 52 -6.61 6.92 -15.88
CA GLU A 52 -7.33 7.24 -14.65
C GLU A 52 -7.42 5.97 -13.80
N LEU A 53 -6.66 5.90 -12.70
CA LEU A 53 -6.88 4.86 -11.69
C LEU A 53 -8.18 5.20 -10.96
N THR A 54 -9.30 4.67 -11.45
CA THR A 54 -10.57 4.67 -10.72
C THR A 54 -10.40 3.89 -9.43
N ASP A 55 -10.21 4.64 -8.34
CA ASP A 55 -10.39 4.28 -6.93
C ASP A 55 -10.43 2.77 -6.62
N LEU A 56 -9.26 2.16 -6.46
CA LEU A 56 -9.11 0.83 -5.87
C LEU A 56 -9.17 0.86 -4.33
N GLN A 57 -9.79 1.88 -3.72
CA GLN A 57 -9.93 1.99 -2.26
C GLN A 57 -11.39 1.92 -1.81
N ALA A 58 -11.88 0.68 -1.70
CA ALA A 58 -12.83 0.33 -0.65
C ALA A 58 -12.39 -0.99 0.00
N ILE A 59 -11.23 -1.00 0.65
CA ILE A 59 -10.94 -2.00 1.67
C ILE A 59 -11.39 -1.39 3.00
N PRO A 60 -12.58 -1.74 3.52
CA PRO A 60 -13.04 -1.18 4.79
C PRO A 60 -12.08 -1.58 5.92
N PRO A 61 -11.86 -0.68 6.91
CA PRO A 61 -10.97 -0.96 8.02
C PRO A 61 -11.47 -2.19 8.79
N ALA A 62 -10.61 -3.21 8.90
CA ALA A 62 -10.90 -4.41 9.69
C ALA A 62 -11.09 -4.01 11.16
N ASP A 63 -12.35 -4.06 11.62
CA ASP A 63 -12.75 -3.68 12.96
C ASP A 63 -12.08 -4.61 13.99
N LYS A 64 -11.15 -4.06 14.76
CA LYS A 64 -10.53 -4.72 15.91
C LYS A 64 -11.43 -4.62 17.15
N ARG A 65 -12.62 -5.21 17.16
CA ARG A 65 -13.39 -5.39 18.40
C ARG A 65 -14.10 -6.74 18.46
N ALA A 66 -13.37 -7.75 18.93
CA ALA A 66 -13.98 -8.86 19.66
C ALA A 66 -12.99 -9.43 20.68
N ARG A 67 -12.70 -8.64 21.71
CA ARG A 67 -12.28 -9.20 22.99
C ARG A 67 -13.05 -8.47 24.08
N THR A 68 -13.75 -9.26 24.89
CA THR A 68 -14.34 -8.96 26.21
C THR A 68 -15.87 -9.02 26.25
N GLY A 69 -16.38 -10.10 26.86
CA GLY A 69 -17.59 -10.04 27.68
C GLY A 69 -18.80 -10.83 27.19
N GLN A 70 -18.86 -12.13 27.48
CA GLN A 70 -20.13 -12.71 27.93
C GLN A 70 -19.86 -13.83 28.93
N ARG A 71 -19.89 -13.45 30.21
CA ARG A 71 -20.30 -14.34 31.30
C ARG A 71 -21.81 -14.54 31.21
N THR A 72 -22.26 -15.60 31.88
CA THR A 72 -23.63 -15.99 32.29
C THR A 72 -24.50 -16.69 31.23
N HIS A 73 -24.74 -17.99 31.42
CA HIS A 73 -25.90 -18.42 32.20
C HIS A 73 -25.74 -19.85 32.74
N ALA A 74 -26.04 -20.01 34.02
CA ALA A 74 -26.52 -21.26 34.60
C ALA A 74 -27.93 -21.53 34.09
N GLU A 75 -28.31 -22.80 33.92
CA GLU A 75 -29.57 -23.37 34.45
C GLU A 75 -29.74 -24.83 34.00
N ALA A 76 -30.60 -25.52 34.75
CA ALA A 76 -30.67 -26.94 35.02
C ALA A 76 -31.57 -27.75 34.06
N SER A 77 -31.64 -29.06 34.36
CA SER A 77 -32.64 -30.07 33.93
C SER A 77 -32.43 -30.65 32.52
N VAL A 78 -32.49 -31.97 32.28
CA VAL A 78 -33.18 -33.12 32.92
C VAL A 78 -32.29 -34.36 32.84
#